data_AF-A0A6L2ZS42-F1
#
_entry.id   AF-A0A6L2ZS42-F1
#
_cell.length_a   1.000
_cell.length_b   1.000
_cell.length_c   1.000
_cell.angle_alpha   90.00
_cell.angle_beta   90.00
_cell.angle_gamma   90.00
#
_symmetry.space_group_name_H-M   'P 1'
#
loop_
_entity.id
_entity.type
_entity.pdbx_description
1 polymer ?
#
loop_
_entity_poly.entity_id
_entity_poly.type
_entity_poly.pdbx_seq_one_letter_code
_entity_poly.pdbx_strand_id
1 'polypeptide(L)'
;MAVDKSTLSVAVLALIAAGVSAPVILGQFLYEKEADRLTAYRDSKGLWTICKGLTTWRDKPIQEGRHVTAEQCDTENKRRETQAIAWVEHNVKVPLTATQKAGVASFCYWNLGVGNCTRSTFWRELNAGNMQAACEQIKRWIYDSGRDCRIRTNHCAGQPVRRAQESALTCWGVDELAIFDKTVCLSADNGTFTRCQSLPHRGKTLENGSRRIAAAC
;
A
#
# COMPACT_ATOMS: atom_id res chain seq x y z
N MET A 1 -3.05 16.11 2.95
CA MET A 1 -2.58 16.21 1.54
C MET A 1 -3.32 15.12 0.79
N ALA A 2 -4.05 15.46 -0.27
CA ALA A 2 -4.73 14.44 -1.09
C ALA A 2 -3.68 13.56 -1.75
N VAL A 3 -3.81 12.24 -1.68
CA VAL A 3 -2.99 11.39 -2.53
C VAL A 3 -3.45 11.54 -3.97
N ASP A 4 -2.50 11.95 -4.81
CA ASP A 4 -2.76 12.13 -6.22
C ASP A 4 -2.82 10.76 -6.92
N LYS A 5 -4.05 10.30 -7.19
CA LYS A 5 -4.34 9.08 -7.96
C LYS A 5 -3.67 9.10 -9.34
N SER A 6 -3.27 10.27 -9.84
CA SER A 6 -2.52 10.41 -11.10
C SER A 6 -1.15 9.70 -11.10
N THR A 7 -0.66 9.31 -9.91
CA THR A 7 0.64 8.65 -9.79
C THR A 7 0.60 7.15 -10.16
N LEU A 8 -0.56 6.50 -10.17
CA LEU A 8 -0.71 5.09 -10.55
C LEU A 8 -0.94 4.95 -12.05
N SER A 9 -0.48 3.83 -12.63
CA SER A 9 -0.71 3.56 -14.05
C SER A 9 -2.19 3.27 -14.34
N VAL A 10 -2.59 3.46 -15.60
CA VAL A 10 -3.93 3.09 -16.08
C VAL A 10 -4.22 1.60 -15.83
N ALA A 11 -3.22 0.72 -15.98
CA ALA A 11 -3.38 -0.71 -15.74
C ALA A 11 -3.70 -1.01 -14.27
N VAL A 12 -2.95 -0.43 -13.34
CA VAL A 12 -3.21 -0.59 -11.89
C VAL A 12 -4.58 -0.01 -11.53
N LEU A 13 -4.92 1.18 -12.03
CA LEU A 13 -6.22 1.81 -11.79
C LEU A 13 -7.38 0.97 -12.33
N ALA A 14 -7.25 0.38 -13.52
CA ALA A 14 -8.25 -0.50 -14.10
C ALA A 14 -8.48 -1.76 -13.26
N LEU A 15 -7.41 -2.38 -12.74
CA LEU A 15 -7.52 -3.54 -11.85
C LEU A 15 -8.23 -3.17 -10.53
N ILE A 16 -7.90 -2.02 -9.95
CA ILE A 16 -8.57 -1.54 -8.74
C ILE A 16 -10.06 -1.29 -9.01
N ALA A 17 -10.41 -0.63 -10.12
CA ALA A 17 -11.80 -0.37 -10.50
C ALA A 17 -12.58 -1.66 -10.77
N ALA A 18 -11.94 -2.70 -11.29
CA ALA A 18 -12.52 -4.01 -11.50
C ALA A 18 -12.67 -4.83 -10.19
N GLY A 19 -12.20 -4.33 -9.05
CA GLY A 19 -12.35 -4.99 -7.75
C GLY A 19 -11.58 -6.31 -7.62
N VAL A 20 -10.46 -6.46 -8.34
CA VAL A 20 -9.67 -7.70 -8.31
C VAL A 20 -8.94 -7.88 -6.97
N SER A 21 -8.42 -9.09 -6.73
CA SER A 21 -7.75 -9.43 -5.48
C SER A 21 -6.41 -8.69 -5.28
N ALA A 22 -5.99 -8.54 -4.02
CA ALA A 22 -4.76 -7.83 -3.66
C ALA A 22 -3.48 -8.38 -4.32
N PRO A 23 -3.28 -9.72 -4.44
CA PRO A 23 -2.12 -10.25 -5.15
C PRO A 23 -2.06 -9.83 -6.62
N VAL A 24 -3.21 -9.72 -7.30
CA VAL A 24 -3.26 -9.30 -8.72
C VAL A 24 -2.88 -7.83 -8.87
N ILE A 25 -3.40 -6.96 -7.99
CA ILE A 25 -3.02 -5.53 -7.94
C ILE A 25 -1.52 -5.40 -7.66
N LEU A 26 -1.02 -6.12 -6.65
CA LEU A 26 0.39 -6.14 -6.29
C LEU A 26 1.26 -6.60 -7.45
N GLY A 27 0.89 -7.69 -8.12
CA GLY A 27 1.67 -8.28 -9.20
C GLY A 27 1.81 -7.36 -10.41
N GLN A 28 0.74 -6.66 -10.80
CA GLN A 28 0.81 -5.62 -11.83
C GLN A 28 1.71 -4.45 -11.40
N PHE A 29 1.51 -3.95 -10.17
CA PHE A 29 2.32 -2.83 -9.67
C PHE A 29 3.81 -3.18 -9.62
N LEU A 30 4.16 -4.37 -9.15
CA LEU A 30 5.55 -4.84 -9.10
C LEU A 30 6.15 -5.06 -10.47
N TYR A 31 5.38 -5.54 -11.45
CA TYR A 31 5.85 -5.67 -12.83
C TYR A 31 6.32 -4.31 -13.37
N GLU A 32 5.54 -3.25 -13.13
CA GLU A 32 5.90 -1.89 -13.52
C GLU A 32 7.12 -1.32 -12.77
N LYS A 33 7.42 -1.82 -11.57
CA LYS A 33 8.55 -1.33 -10.75
C LYS A 33 9.85 -2.08 -11.02
N GLU A 34 9.77 -3.39 -11.19
CA GLU A 34 10.93 -4.28 -11.19
C GLU A 34 11.25 -4.84 -12.59
N ALA A 35 10.23 -4.96 -13.46
CA ALA A 35 10.24 -5.80 -14.66
C ALA A 35 10.64 -7.27 -14.36
N ASP A 36 10.61 -8.14 -15.38
CA ASP A 36 11.12 -9.51 -15.24
C ASP A 36 12.51 -9.66 -15.84
N ARG A 37 13.41 -10.29 -15.07
CA ARG A 37 14.72 -10.74 -15.55
C ARG A 37 14.81 -12.26 -15.47
N LEU A 38 14.83 -12.91 -16.63
CA LEU A 38 14.80 -14.37 -16.75
C LEU A 38 16.13 -15.06 -16.40
N THR A 39 17.21 -14.28 -16.32
CA THR A 39 18.54 -14.75 -15.91
C THR A 39 18.94 -14.06 -14.61
N ALA A 40 19.51 -14.83 -13.69
CA ALA A 40 19.98 -14.32 -12.41
C ALA A 40 21.05 -13.23 -12.58
N TYR A 41 20.95 -12.18 -11.77
CA TYR A 41 21.88 -11.05 -11.74
C TYR A 41 22.20 -10.67 -10.30
N ARG A 42 23.29 -9.92 -10.07
CA ARG A 42 23.57 -9.37 -8.74
C ARG A 42 22.86 -8.05 -8.51
N ASP A 43 22.13 -7.95 -7.41
CA ASP A 43 21.53 -6.69 -6.97
C ASP A 43 22.57 -5.76 -6.29
N SER A 44 22.13 -4.58 -5.84
CA SER A 44 22.99 -3.60 -5.16
C SER A 44 23.55 -4.08 -3.81
N LYS A 45 23.00 -5.15 -3.24
CA LYS A 45 23.47 -5.82 -2.02
C LYS A 45 24.34 -7.03 -2.32
N GLY A 46 24.60 -7.33 -3.59
CA GLY A 46 25.40 -8.46 -4.04
C GLY A 46 24.67 -9.81 -4.00
N LEU A 47 23.36 -9.83 -3.74
CA LEU A 47 22.56 -11.06 -3.75
C LEU A 47 22.20 -11.45 -5.18
N TRP A 48 22.15 -12.76 -5.44
CA TRP A 48 21.63 -13.28 -6.69
C TRP A 48 20.10 -13.10 -6.72
N THR A 49 19.63 -12.46 -7.78
CA THR A 49 18.25 -12.00 -7.93
C THR A 49 17.73 -12.36 -9.32
N ILE A 50 16.46 -12.71 -9.45
CA ILE A 50 15.80 -13.08 -10.70
C ILE A 50 14.35 -12.55 -10.73
N CYS A 51 13.67 -12.59 -11.88
CA CYS A 51 12.27 -12.17 -12.01
C CYS A 51 12.04 -10.73 -11.53
N LYS A 52 10.91 -10.43 -10.86
CA LYS A 52 10.60 -9.14 -10.23
C LYS A 52 11.38 -8.91 -8.92
N GLY A 53 12.67 -9.22 -8.89
CA GLY A 53 13.51 -8.97 -7.71
C GLY A 53 13.50 -10.10 -6.67
N LEU A 54 13.25 -11.35 -7.08
CA LEU A 54 13.28 -12.51 -6.20
C LEU A 54 14.72 -12.92 -5.88
N THR A 55 15.09 -12.93 -4.59
CA THR A 55 16.40 -13.41 -4.09
C THR A 55 16.38 -14.87 -3.65
N THR A 56 15.21 -15.49 -3.65
CA THR A 56 15.00 -16.90 -3.34
C THR A 56 14.05 -17.53 -4.35
N TRP A 57 14.22 -18.82 -4.62
CA TRP A 57 13.32 -19.63 -5.43
C TRP A 57 12.89 -20.85 -4.64
N ARG A 58 11.58 -21.03 -4.45
CA ARG A 58 11.05 -22.07 -3.56
C ARG A 58 11.80 -22.07 -2.22
N ASP A 59 12.00 -20.86 -1.70
CA ASP A 59 12.59 -20.57 -0.39
C ASP A 59 14.08 -20.97 -0.23
N LYS A 60 14.78 -21.19 -1.35
CA LYS A 60 16.25 -21.36 -1.39
C LYS A 60 16.92 -20.18 -2.10
N PRO A 61 18.11 -19.72 -1.68
CA PRO A 61 18.82 -18.63 -2.36
C PRO A 61 19.04 -18.92 -3.85
N ILE A 62 18.83 -17.89 -4.70
CA ILE A 62 19.19 -18.00 -6.12
C ILE A 62 20.70 -18.23 -6.24
N GLN A 63 21.09 -19.02 -7.22
CA GLN A 63 22.47 -19.31 -7.55
C GLN A 63 22.85 -18.64 -8.86
N GLU A 64 24.15 -18.41 -9.04
CA GLU A 64 24.72 -17.93 -10.30
C GLU A 64 24.30 -18.79 -11.49
N GLY A 65 24.14 -18.17 -12.66
CA GLY A 65 23.81 -18.88 -13.90
C GLY A 65 22.38 -19.42 -13.98
N ARG A 66 21.55 -19.22 -12.96
CA ARG A 66 20.14 -19.63 -13.02
C ARG A 66 19.41 -18.88 -14.13
N HIS A 67 18.73 -19.64 -14.99
CA HIS A 67 17.82 -19.14 -16.01
C HIS A 67 16.45 -19.81 -15.86
N VAL A 68 15.37 -19.08 -16.13
CA VAL A 68 13.99 -19.55 -16.02
C VAL A 68 13.16 -19.07 -17.21
N THR A 69 12.09 -19.79 -17.54
CA THR A 69 11.12 -19.31 -18.53
C THR A 69 10.26 -18.18 -17.94
N ALA A 70 9.62 -17.38 -18.80
CA ALA A 70 8.67 -16.35 -18.37
C ALA A 70 7.52 -16.95 -17.54
N GLU A 71 7.03 -18.13 -17.90
CA GLU A 71 5.97 -18.82 -17.16
C GLU A 71 6.41 -19.28 -15.77
N GLN A 72 7.63 -19.83 -15.65
CA GLN A 72 8.21 -20.18 -14.36
C GLN A 72 8.36 -18.95 -13.46
N CYS A 73 8.78 -17.84 -14.08
CA CYS A 73 8.97 -16.56 -13.42
C CYS A 73 7.65 -15.99 -12.89
N ASP A 74 6.62 -15.96 -13.73
CA ASP A 74 5.26 -15.55 -13.35
C ASP A 74 4.67 -16.43 -12.24
N THR A 75 4.87 -17.75 -12.32
CA THR A 75 4.41 -18.70 -11.30
C THR A 75 5.04 -18.41 -9.94
N GLU A 76 6.36 -18.23 -9.90
CA GLU A 76 7.07 -17.95 -8.64
C GLU A 76 6.78 -16.55 -8.11
N ASN A 77 6.63 -15.55 -9.00
CA ASN A 77 6.19 -14.20 -8.64
C ASN A 77 4.81 -14.25 -7.96
N LYS A 78 3.82 -14.92 -8.56
CA LYS A 78 2.47 -15.07 -7.98
C LYS A 78 2.48 -15.76 -6.62
N ARG A 79 3.33 -16.78 -6.45
CA ARG A 79 3.54 -17.44 -5.15
C ARG A 79 4.03 -16.44 -4.11
N ARG A 80 5.07 -15.66 -4.45
CA ARG A 80 5.67 -14.69 -3.53
C ARG A 80 4.75 -13.51 -3.23
N GLU A 81 4.01 -13.03 -4.22
CA GLU A 81 2.99 -11.98 -4.09
C GLU A 81 1.89 -12.43 -3.12
N THR A 82 1.41 -13.68 -3.25
CA THR A 82 0.45 -14.28 -2.32
C THR A 82 1.00 -14.36 -0.89
N GLN A 83 2.26 -14.77 -0.73
CA GLN A 83 2.93 -14.79 0.58
C GLN A 83 3.05 -13.40 1.20
N ALA A 84 3.35 -12.38 0.39
CA ALA A 84 3.45 -10.99 0.84
C ALA A 84 2.09 -10.49 1.35
N ILE A 85 1.00 -10.78 0.63
CA ILE A 85 -0.36 -10.43 1.07
C ILE A 85 -0.74 -11.17 2.35
N ALA A 86 -0.49 -12.49 2.43
CA ALA A 86 -0.77 -13.26 3.65
C ALA A 86 0.02 -12.73 4.85
N TRP A 87 1.28 -12.30 4.64
CA TRP A 87 2.06 -11.65 5.69
C TRP A 87 1.41 -10.34 6.16
N VAL A 88 0.91 -9.50 5.24
CA VAL A 88 0.17 -8.28 5.62
C VAL A 88 -1.07 -8.62 6.43
N GLU A 89 -1.89 -9.56 5.96
CA GLU A 89 -3.13 -9.97 6.62
C GLU A 89 -2.91 -10.53 8.02
N HIS A 90 -1.82 -11.26 8.23
CA HIS A 90 -1.48 -11.81 9.55
C HIS A 90 -0.97 -10.74 10.52
N ASN A 91 -0.27 -9.71 10.05
CA ASN A 91 0.50 -8.80 10.90
C ASN A 91 -0.11 -7.41 11.08
N VAL A 92 -0.99 -6.97 10.16
CA VAL A 92 -1.69 -5.69 10.27
C VAL A 92 -2.99 -5.88 11.05
N LYS A 93 -3.18 -5.07 12.10
CA LYS A 93 -4.28 -5.19 13.07
C LYS A 93 -5.57 -4.50 12.64
N VAL A 94 -5.49 -3.61 11.66
CA VAL A 94 -6.63 -2.83 11.16
C VAL A 94 -7.16 -3.45 9.87
N PRO A 95 -8.48 -3.37 9.60
CA PRO A 95 -9.03 -3.86 8.34
C PRO A 95 -8.46 -3.03 7.18
N LEU A 96 -8.02 -3.74 6.13
CA LEU A 96 -7.48 -3.14 4.90
C LEU A 96 -8.25 -3.64 3.68
N THR A 97 -8.48 -2.74 2.72
CA THR A 97 -8.98 -3.11 1.39
C THR A 97 -7.92 -3.88 0.59
N ALA A 98 -8.32 -4.53 -0.51
CA ALA A 98 -7.38 -5.23 -1.39
C ALA A 98 -6.25 -4.31 -1.90
N THR A 99 -6.61 -3.09 -2.31
CA THR A 99 -5.65 -2.07 -2.77
C THR A 99 -4.67 -1.66 -1.67
N GLN A 100 -5.18 -1.43 -0.46
CA GLN A 100 -4.35 -1.05 0.68
C GLN A 100 -3.37 -2.17 1.05
N LYS A 101 -3.83 -3.44 1.05
CA LYS A 101 -2.96 -4.61 1.26
C LYS A 101 -1.83 -4.65 0.23
N ALA A 102 -2.13 -4.40 -1.05
CA ALA A 102 -1.13 -4.35 -2.11
C ALA A 102 -0.09 -3.24 -1.87
N GLY A 103 -0.53 -2.04 -1.47
CA GLY A 103 0.38 -0.93 -1.13
C GLY A 103 1.30 -1.27 0.05
N VAL A 104 0.74 -1.80 1.14
CA VAL A 104 1.52 -2.21 2.33
C VAL A 104 2.50 -3.33 1.95
N ALA A 105 2.08 -4.33 1.18
CA ALA A 105 2.93 -5.43 0.77
C ALA A 105 4.09 -4.94 -0.13
N SER A 106 3.82 -4.06 -1.09
CA SER A 106 4.88 -3.51 -1.95
C SER A 106 5.92 -2.74 -1.14
N PHE A 107 5.47 -1.86 -0.24
CA PHE A 107 6.35 -1.06 0.60
C PHE A 107 7.12 -1.92 1.61
N CYS A 108 6.43 -2.71 2.42
CA CYS A 108 7.03 -3.41 3.57
C CYS A 108 7.69 -4.73 3.22
N TYR A 109 7.07 -5.53 2.36
CA TYR A 109 7.54 -6.87 2.06
C TYR A 109 8.54 -6.85 0.91
N TRP A 110 8.21 -6.13 -0.17
CA TRP A 110 9.01 -6.17 -1.40
C TRP A 110 10.18 -5.18 -1.40
N ASN A 111 9.95 -3.92 -1.01
CA ASN A 111 10.98 -2.89 -1.14
C ASN A 111 11.81 -2.65 0.13
N LEU A 112 11.16 -2.29 1.23
CA LEU A 112 11.84 -1.87 2.45
C LEU A 112 12.40 -3.06 3.25
N GLY A 113 11.71 -4.20 3.15
CA GLY A 113 11.97 -5.41 3.92
C GLY A 113 11.24 -5.41 5.27
N VAL A 114 10.69 -6.57 5.64
CA VAL A 114 9.80 -6.75 6.80
C VAL A 114 10.42 -6.27 8.13
N GLY A 115 11.74 -6.43 8.30
CA GLY A 115 12.43 -5.97 9.51
C GLY A 115 12.43 -4.45 9.65
N ASN A 116 12.75 -3.73 8.58
CA ASN A 116 12.75 -2.26 8.59
C ASN A 116 11.32 -1.71 8.70
N CYS A 117 10.37 -2.32 7.99
CA CYS A 117 8.98 -1.91 8.07
C CYS A 117 8.41 -2.08 9.48
N THR A 118 8.53 -3.25 10.13
CA THR A 118 7.88 -3.50 11.44
C THR A 118 8.40 -2.62 12.58
N ARG A 119 9.60 -2.03 12.44
CA ARG A 119 10.17 -1.05 13.40
C ARG A 119 9.91 0.40 13.03
N SER A 120 9.28 0.66 11.89
CA SER A 120 9.07 2.01 11.36
C SER A 120 7.93 2.75 12.06
N THR A 121 7.97 4.09 12.01
CA THR A 121 6.81 4.91 12.40
C THR A 121 5.59 4.61 11.54
N PHE A 122 5.77 4.33 10.24
CA PHE A 122 4.69 3.88 9.35
C PHE A 122 3.90 2.71 9.98
N TRP A 123 4.61 1.67 10.40
CA TRP A 123 3.99 0.46 10.93
C TRP A 123 3.25 0.68 12.25
N ARG A 124 3.79 1.56 13.11
CA ARG A 124 3.13 1.98 14.34
C ARG A 124 1.83 2.73 14.05
N GLU A 125 1.87 3.75 13.18
CA GLU A 125 0.67 4.53 12.83
C GLU A 125 -0.39 3.67 12.14
N LEU A 126 0.02 2.80 11.22
CA LEU A 126 -0.88 1.88 10.51
C LEU A 126 -1.66 1.01 11.50
N ASN A 127 -0.96 0.36 12.44
CA ASN A 127 -1.59 -0.52 13.42
C ASN A 127 -2.34 0.22 14.53
N ALA A 128 -2.12 1.53 14.68
CA ALA A 128 -2.92 2.40 15.54
C ALA A 128 -4.20 2.89 14.84
N GLY A 129 -4.40 2.58 13.55
CA GLY A 129 -5.53 3.08 12.76
C GLY A 129 -5.34 4.50 12.23
N ASN A 130 -4.18 5.12 12.46
CA ASN A 130 -3.85 6.46 11.99
C ASN A 130 -3.42 6.41 10.51
N MET A 131 -4.34 6.01 9.62
CA MET A 131 -4.02 5.69 8.23
C MET A 131 -3.37 6.85 7.48
N GLN A 132 -3.88 8.07 7.65
CA GLN A 132 -3.31 9.27 7.03
C GLN A 132 -1.89 9.56 7.53
N ALA A 133 -1.63 9.39 8.83
CA ALA A 133 -0.29 9.57 9.38
C ALA A 133 0.66 8.49 8.85
N ALA A 134 0.20 7.23 8.77
CA ALA A 134 0.96 6.13 8.20
C ALA A 134 1.36 6.43 6.75
N CYS A 135 0.38 6.78 5.91
CA CYS A 135 0.57 7.20 4.53
C CYS A 135 1.70 8.22 4.33
N GLU A 136 1.71 9.27 5.15
CA GLU A 136 2.76 10.30 5.09
C GLU A 136 4.14 9.78 5.49
N GLN A 137 4.22 8.76 6.35
CA GLN A 137 5.49 8.12 6.67
C GLN A 137 6.09 7.37 5.48
N ILE A 138 5.29 6.79 4.58
CA ILE A 138 5.81 6.09 3.38
C ILE A 138 6.68 7.06 2.56
N LYS A 139 6.19 8.28 2.34
CA LYS A 139 6.87 9.32 1.53
C LYS A 139 8.20 9.79 2.12
N ARG A 140 8.51 9.45 3.38
CA ARG A 140 9.79 9.81 4.03
C ARG A 140 10.91 8.82 3.73
N TRP A 141 10.61 7.63 3.22
CA TRP A 141 11.58 6.59 2.89
C TRP A 141 12.19 6.81 1.49
N ILE A 142 12.83 7.96 1.34
CA ILE A 142 13.41 8.48 0.08
C ILE A 142 14.92 8.73 0.17
N TYR A 143 15.58 8.14 1.17
CA TYR A 143 17.03 8.14 1.28
C TYR A 143 17.56 6.77 0.87
N ASP A 144 18.58 6.76 0.03
CA ASP A 144 19.28 5.54 -0.36
C ASP A 144 20.75 5.70 0.03
N SER A 145 21.25 4.79 0.86
CA SER A 145 22.64 4.83 1.36
C SER A 145 23.04 6.20 1.95
N GLY A 146 22.10 6.84 2.67
CA GLY A 146 22.28 8.16 3.28
C GLY A 146 22.12 9.36 2.33
N ARG A 147 21.86 9.13 1.05
CA ARG A 147 21.71 10.19 0.03
C ARG A 147 20.25 10.50 -0.22
N ASP A 148 19.91 11.79 -0.28
CA ASP A 148 18.55 12.25 -0.61
C ASP A 148 18.24 12.01 -2.08
N CYS A 149 17.25 11.15 -2.35
CA CYS A 149 16.89 10.78 -3.72
C CYS A 149 16.07 11.82 -4.48
N ARG A 150 15.73 12.96 -3.86
CA ARG A 150 15.19 14.13 -4.58
C ARG A 150 16.28 14.85 -5.39
N ILE A 151 17.54 14.70 -4.99
CA ILE A 151 18.69 15.28 -5.67
C ILE A 151 19.06 14.38 -6.85
N ARG A 152 18.96 14.89 -8.09
CA ARG A 152 19.17 14.13 -9.33
C ARG A 152 20.56 13.49 -9.42
N THR A 153 21.59 14.18 -8.92
CA THR A 153 22.99 13.71 -8.92
C THR A 153 23.25 12.54 -7.97
N ASN A 154 22.29 12.19 -7.09
CA ASN A 154 22.39 11.01 -6.24
C ASN A 154 21.95 9.71 -6.93
N HIS A 155 21.50 9.76 -8.19
CA HIS A 155 21.15 8.61 -9.03
C HIS A 155 20.09 7.64 -8.47
N CYS A 156 19.25 8.10 -7.54
CA CYS A 156 18.19 7.29 -6.94
C CYS A 156 16.78 7.91 -7.06
N ALA A 157 16.57 8.78 -8.05
CA ALA A 157 15.32 9.53 -8.26
C ALA A 157 14.05 8.67 -8.47
N GLY A 158 14.20 7.36 -8.67
CA GLY A 158 13.08 6.41 -8.66
C GLY A 158 12.44 6.21 -7.27
N GLN A 159 13.18 6.43 -6.18
CA GLN A 159 12.68 6.19 -4.83
C GLN A 159 11.49 7.11 -4.47
N PRO A 160 11.56 8.45 -4.65
CA PRO A 160 10.40 9.31 -4.40
C PRO A 160 9.16 8.92 -5.22
N VAL A 161 9.35 8.54 -6.49
CA VAL A 161 8.25 8.12 -7.36
C VAL A 161 7.59 6.86 -6.83
N ARG A 162 8.39 5.83 -6.48
CA ARG A 162 7.87 4.59 -5.90
C ARG A 162 7.13 4.84 -4.58
N ARG A 163 7.69 5.67 -3.70
CA ARG A 163 7.06 6.02 -2.41
C ARG A 163 5.72 6.75 -2.60
N ALA A 164 5.62 7.63 -3.59
CA ALA A 164 4.36 8.29 -3.90
C ALA A 164 3.28 7.29 -4.35
N GLN A 165 3.65 6.34 -5.21
CA GLN A 165 2.75 5.30 -5.70
C GLN A 165 2.33 4.29 -4.63
N GLU A 166 3.27 3.82 -3.81
CA GLU A 166 2.96 2.92 -2.69
C GLU A 166 2.08 3.63 -1.66
N SER A 167 2.33 4.91 -1.39
CA SER A 167 1.42 5.73 -0.61
C SER A 167 0.03 5.78 -1.28
N ALA A 168 -0.08 5.99 -2.59
CA ALA A 168 -1.37 6.01 -3.28
C ALA A 168 -2.15 4.70 -3.16
N LEU A 169 -1.48 3.55 -3.23
CA LEU A 169 -2.11 2.26 -2.98
C LEU A 169 -2.56 2.12 -1.52
N THR A 170 -1.70 2.47 -0.56
CA THR A 170 -2.00 2.34 0.88
C THR A 170 -3.06 3.32 1.37
N CYS A 171 -3.21 4.48 0.75
CA CYS A 171 -4.22 5.49 1.13
C CYS A 171 -5.47 5.45 0.25
N TRP A 172 -5.58 4.46 -0.64
CA TRP A 172 -6.71 4.38 -1.57
C TRP A 172 -8.05 4.47 -0.84
N GLY A 173 -8.93 5.36 -1.31
CA GLY A 173 -10.26 5.62 -0.74
C GLY A 173 -10.26 6.45 0.56
N VAL A 174 -9.13 6.62 1.23
CA VAL A 174 -9.03 7.44 2.45
C VAL A 174 -9.05 8.93 2.11
N ASP A 175 -8.55 9.31 0.94
CA ASP A 175 -8.62 10.70 0.47
C ASP A 175 -10.03 11.11 0.04
N GLU A 176 -10.85 10.16 -0.44
CA GLU A 176 -12.27 10.42 -0.73
C GLU A 176 -13.04 10.63 0.57
N LEU A 177 -12.82 9.78 1.57
CA LEU A 177 -13.41 9.96 2.90
C LEU A 177 -12.95 11.27 3.57
N ALA A 178 -11.71 11.71 3.36
CA ALA A 178 -11.22 13.01 3.86
C ALA A 178 -11.85 14.22 3.13
N ILE A 179 -12.42 14.02 1.93
CA ILE A 179 -13.22 15.02 1.22
C ILE A 179 -14.68 14.98 1.73
N PHE A 180 -15.23 13.78 1.97
CA PHE A 180 -16.58 13.60 2.50
C PHE A 180 -16.73 13.95 3.99
N ASP A 181 -15.65 13.93 4.79
CA ASP A 181 -15.65 14.40 6.18
C ASP A 181 -15.90 15.92 6.29
N LYS A 182 -15.84 16.66 5.18
CA LYS A 182 -16.19 18.09 5.16
C LYS A 182 -17.56 18.40 4.61
N THR A 183 -18.22 17.51 3.88
CA THR A 183 -19.58 17.74 3.41
C THR A 183 -20.16 16.42 2.92
N VAL A 184 -21.26 15.97 3.51
CA VAL A 184 -22.50 15.57 2.81
C VAL A 184 -23.40 14.82 3.80
N CYS A 185 -24.45 15.50 4.25
CA CYS A 185 -25.69 14.85 4.66
C CYS A 185 -26.53 14.70 3.40
N LEU A 186 -26.82 13.47 2.97
CA LEU A 186 -27.84 13.21 1.95
C LEU A 186 -28.81 12.17 2.49
N SER A 187 -30.01 12.63 2.84
CA SER A 187 -31.22 11.96 2.43
C SER A 187 -32.32 13.02 2.30
N ALA A 188 -33.00 13.02 1.16
CA ALA A 188 -34.25 13.73 0.98
C ALA A 188 -35.18 12.86 0.14
N ASP A 189 -35.80 11.88 0.78
CA ASP A 189 -37.20 11.62 0.47
C ASP A 189 -38.01 12.83 0.98
N ASN A 190 -38.87 13.39 0.13
CA ASN A 190 -39.83 14.46 0.43
C ASN A 190 -39.30 15.87 0.75
N GLY A 191 -38.36 16.37 -0.07
CA GLY A 191 -38.31 17.81 -0.39
C GLY A 191 -38.06 18.78 0.77
N THR A 192 -37.47 18.33 1.88
CA THR A 192 -37.11 19.18 3.02
C THR A 192 -35.60 19.21 3.25
N PHE A 193 -34.98 20.37 3.06
CA PHE A 193 -33.55 20.59 3.32
C PHE A 193 -33.31 20.77 4.82
N THR A 194 -32.59 19.84 5.45
CA THR A 194 -32.08 20.03 6.82
C THR A 194 -30.60 20.42 6.76
N ARG A 195 -30.27 21.60 7.30
CA ARG A 195 -28.90 22.13 7.37
C ARG A 195 -28.13 21.36 8.46
N CYS A 196 -27.15 20.56 8.07
CA CYS A 196 -26.25 19.91 9.04
C CYS A 196 -25.34 20.95 9.72
N GLN A 197 -25.49 21.10 11.04
CA GLN A 197 -24.56 21.84 11.88
C GLN A 197 -23.44 20.89 12.32
N SER A 198 -22.20 21.35 12.19
CA SER A 198 -20.99 20.67 12.70
C SER A 198 -21.06 20.53 14.22
N LEU A 199 -20.96 19.30 14.74
CA LEU A 199 -20.68 19.08 16.17
C LEU A 199 -19.16 19.16 16.40
N PRO A 200 -18.67 20.05 17.29
CA PRO A 200 -17.28 20.01 17.70
C PRO A 200 -17.06 18.88 18.70
N HIS A 201 -15.92 18.20 18.58
CA HIS A 201 -15.43 17.21 19.53
C HIS A 201 -15.49 17.72 20.98
N ARG A 202 -16.20 17.00 21.86
CA ARG A 202 -15.88 16.87 23.28
C ARG A 202 -16.38 15.53 23.82
N GLY A 203 -15.49 14.81 24.50
CA GLY A 203 -15.75 13.48 25.06
C GLY A 203 -16.43 13.47 26.43
N LYS A 204 -16.79 12.25 26.84
CA LYS A 204 -17.24 11.77 28.17
C LYS A 204 -18.57 12.43 28.62
N THR A 205 -19.64 11.73 28.96
CA THR A 205 -19.83 10.58 29.88
C THR A 205 -21.15 9.87 29.54
N LEU A 206 -21.21 8.56 29.82
CA LEU A 206 -22.44 7.76 29.80
C LEU A 206 -23.36 8.17 30.96
N GLU A 207 -24.61 8.53 30.67
CA GLU A 207 -25.70 8.49 31.65
C GLU A 207 -26.95 7.83 31.01
N ASN A 208 -27.60 7.01 31.82
CA ASN A 208 -28.70 6.11 31.51
C ASN A 208 -29.92 6.80 30.88
N GLY A 209 -30.49 6.18 29.85
CA GLY A 209 -31.80 6.60 29.33
C GLY A 209 -32.28 5.76 28.16
N SER A 210 -32.95 4.65 28.46
CA SER A 210 -33.99 3.97 27.68
C SER A 210 -34.15 4.28 26.17
N ARG A 211 -33.99 3.19 25.41
CA ARG A 211 -34.76 2.77 24.23
C ARG A 211 -34.23 3.12 22.82
N ARG A 212 -34.25 2.03 22.05
CA ARG A 212 -34.26 1.86 20.59
C ARG A 212 -32.89 1.98 19.93
N ILE A 213 -32.41 0.79 19.57
CA ILE A 213 -31.50 0.50 18.47
C ILE A 213 -32.00 1.31 17.26
N ALA A 214 -31.36 2.45 17.01
CA ALA A 214 -31.39 3.07 15.69
C ALA A 214 -30.24 2.43 14.91
N ALA A 215 -30.58 1.84 13.78
CA ALA A 215 -29.63 1.25 12.85
C ALA A 215 -28.54 2.27 12.53
N ALA A 216 -27.29 1.81 12.57
CA ALA A 216 -26.19 2.51 11.96
C ALA A 216 -26.52 2.76 10.48
N CYS A 217 -26.38 4.01 10.04
CA CYS A 217 -26.24 4.36 8.63
C CYS A 217 -24.74 4.48 8.33
#